data_AF-A0A0P7CB46-F1
#
_entry.id   AF-A0A0P7CB46-F1
#
_cell.length_a   1.000
_cell.length_b   1.000
_cell.length_c   1.000
_cell.angle_alpha   90.00
_cell.angle_beta   90.00
_cell.angle_gamma   90.00
#
_symmetry.space_group_name_H-M   'P 1'
#
loop_
_entity.id
_entity.type
_entity.pdbx_description
1 polymer ?
#
loop_
_entity_poly.entity_id
_entity_poly.type
_entity_poly.pdbx_seq_one_letter_code
_entity_poly.pdbx_strand_id
1 'polypeptide(L)'
;MLGFRNRSERINAVNRWRVRAGLRSLEGAESRLVLAGGPVGGPRAEADLMADYARGARGYHGPLSVETTSRSTWENISNVIPLLEDADRIKIVSDSLHAERARGYLWRQRPDLAARLVRGGDHRFGEHSLLKPALALLGRRRLRRQKLRAVSPGNPSAARSTGPAR
;
A
#
# COMPACT_ATOMS: atom_id res chain seq x y z
N MET A 1 -9.64 -1.08 2.80
CA MET A 1 -9.47 0.17 2.03
C MET A 1 -10.42 1.24 2.56
N LEU A 2 -9.92 2.44 2.84
CA LEU A 2 -10.68 3.68 2.62
C LEU A 2 -9.79 4.56 1.73
N GLY A 3 -10.33 5.01 0.61
CA GLY A 3 -9.68 6.00 -0.26
C GLY A 3 -8.66 5.45 -1.26
N PHE A 4 -9.02 4.48 -2.09
CA PHE A 4 -8.68 4.47 -3.53
C PHE A 4 -9.60 3.47 -4.22
N ARG A 5 -10.67 3.97 -4.86
CA ARG A 5 -11.66 3.14 -5.57
C ARG A 5 -10.96 2.38 -6.69
N ASN A 6 -10.79 1.07 -6.55
CA ASN A 6 -10.24 0.25 -7.63
C ASN A 6 -11.38 -0.13 -8.60
N ARG A 7 -11.67 0.76 -9.55
CA ARG A 7 -12.74 0.57 -10.57
C ARG A 7 -12.38 -0.41 -11.70
N SER A 8 -11.19 -1.03 -11.68
CA SER A 8 -10.70 -1.84 -12.79
C SER A 8 -10.55 -3.31 -12.40
N GLU A 9 -10.84 -4.21 -13.34
CA GLU A 9 -10.58 -5.66 -13.24
C GLU A 9 -9.10 -6.03 -13.20
N ARG A 10 -8.19 -5.04 -13.21
CA ARG A 10 -6.75 -5.25 -13.20
C ARG A 10 -6.21 -5.08 -11.78
N ILE A 11 -5.34 -6.00 -11.39
CA ILE A 11 -4.60 -5.87 -10.13
C ILE A 11 -3.71 -4.61 -10.14
N ASN A 12 -3.92 -3.76 -9.13
CA ASN A 12 -3.19 -2.51 -8.95
C ASN A 12 -1.75 -2.74 -8.42
N ALA A 13 -0.92 -1.70 -8.44
CA ALA A 13 0.48 -1.79 -8.03
C ALA A 13 0.67 -2.21 -6.55
N VAL A 14 -0.23 -1.79 -5.66
CA VAL A 14 -0.19 -2.12 -4.22
C VAL A 14 -0.44 -3.61 -4.02
N ASN A 15 -1.49 -4.16 -4.65
CA ASN A 15 -1.82 -5.58 -4.54
C ASN A 15 -0.76 -6.46 -5.22
N ARG A 16 -0.14 -6.01 -6.32
CA ARG A 16 1.05 -6.70 -6.89
C ARG A 16 2.23 -6.72 -5.91
N TRP A 17 2.50 -5.60 -5.25
CA TRP A 17 3.55 -5.53 -4.23
C TRP A 17 3.26 -6.47 -3.06
N ARG A 18 2.02 -6.47 -2.53
CA ARG A 18 1.59 -7.36 -1.43
C ARG A 18 1.79 -8.82 -1.78
N VAL A 19 1.36 -9.25 -2.97
CA VAL A 19 1.59 -10.63 -3.43
C VAL A 19 3.07 -10.96 -3.48
N ARG A 20 3.91 -10.09 -4.06
CA ARG A 20 5.36 -10.34 -4.11
C ARG A 20 6.00 -10.40 -2.73
N ALA A 21 5.56 -9.57 -1.79
CA ALA A 21 6.04 -9.60 -0.41
C ALA A 21 5.59 -10.88 0.33
N GLY A 22 4.36 -11.32 0.10
CA GLY A 22 3.83 -12.59 0.60
C GLY A 22 4.64 -13.78 0.11
N LEU A 23 4.88 -13.86 -1.19
CA LEU A 23 5.67 -14.94 -1.79
C LEU A 23 7.11 -14.99 -1.26
N ARG A 24 7.77 -13.84 -1.05
CA ARG A 24 9.10 -13.79 -0.43
C ARG A 24 9.12 -14.18 1.05
N SER A 25 7.96 -14.18 1.69
CA SER A 25 7.82 -14.48 3.12
C SER A 25 7.54 -15.95 3.41
N LEU A 26 7.27 -16.76 2.39
CA LEU A 26 7.07 -18.20 2.52
C LEU A 26 8.40 -18.86 2.91
N GLU A 27 8.34 -19.81 3.84
CA GLU A 27 9.48 -20.60 4.32
C GLU A 27 9.17 -22.08 4.10
N GLY A 28 9.72 -22.67 3.03
CA GLY A 28 9.52 -24.09 2.70
C GLY A 28 8.20 -24.42 1.99
N ALA A 29 8.03 -25.69 1.66
CA ALA A 29 6.89 -26.21 0.88
C ALA A 29 5.56 -26.18 1.65
N GLU A 30 5.61 -26.30 2.98
CA GLU A 30 4.43 -26.31 3.86
C GLU A 30 3.82 -24.92 4.08
N SER A 31 4.51 -23.86 3.64
CA SER A 31 4.00 -22.50 3.75
C SER A 31 2.79 -22.28 2.84
N ARG A 32 1.67 -21.87 3.44
CA ARG A 32 0.43 -21.49 2.74
C ARG A 32 0.34 -19.98 2.56
N LEU A 33 0.02 -19.55 1.35
CA LEU A 33 -0.34 -18.17 1.07
C LEU A 33 -1.85 -17.97 1.26
N VAL A 34 -2.26 -17.04 2.14
CA VAL A 34 -3.66 -16.66 2.33
C VAL A 34 -3.86 -15.25 1.79
N LEU A 35 -4.79 -15.08 0.85
CA LEU A 35 -5.14 -13.80 0.24
C LEU A 35 -6.54 -13.40 0.68
N ALA A 36 -6.69 -12.24 1.34
CA ALA A 36 -7.98 -11.78 1.86
C ALA A 36 -8.32 -10.37 1.38
N GLY A 37 -9.55 -10.21 0.89
CA GLY A 37 -10.08 -8.93 0.44
C GLY A 37 -11.21 -9.11 -0.56
N GLY A 38 -12.43 -8.79 -0.14
CA GLY A 38 -13.60 -8.82 -0.99
C GLY A 38 -13.74 -7.61 -1.93
N PRO A 39 -14.88 -7.49 -2.61
CA PRO A 39 -15.12 -6.46 -3.61
C PRO A 39 -15.37 -5.10 -2.94
N VAL A 40 -14.31 -4.30 -2.78
CA VAL A 40 -14.41 -2.92 -2.30
C VAL A 40 -14.33 -1.96 -3.49
N GLY A 41 -15.49 -1.70 -4.11
CA GLY A 41 -15.62 -0.70 -5.16
C GLY A 41 -15.32 -1.16 -6.59
N GLY A 42 -15.32 -2.48 -6.83
CA GLY A 42 -15.24 -3.12 -8.15
C GLY A 42 -16.04 -4.43 -8.20
N PRO A 43 -16.26 -5.01 -9.39
CA PRO A 43 -17.08 -6.22 -9.57
C PRO A 43 -16.37 -7.52 -9.12
N ARG A 44 -15.04 -7.52 -9.07
CA ARG A 44 -14.23 -8.66 -8.60
C ARG A 44 -13.61 -8.37 -7.23
N ALA A 45 -13.49 -9.40 -6.40
CA ALA A 45 -12.78 -9.33 -5.14
C ALA A 45 -11.29 -9.05 -5.36
N GLU A 46 -10.68 -8.24 -4.49
CA GLU A 46 -9.25 -7.96 -4.58
C GLU A 46 -8.41 -9.22 -4.43
N ALA A 47 -8.86 -10.17 -3.61
CA ALA A 47 -8.18 -11.44 -3.37
C ALA A 47 -8.10 -12.33 -4.61
N ASP A 48 -9.14 -12.35 -5.45
CA ASP A 48 -9.12 -13.09 -6.72
C ASP A 48 -8.08 -12.50 -7.69
N LEU A 49 -8.03 -11.16 -7.79
CA LEU A 49 -7.03 -10.49 -8.63
C LEU A 49 -5.61 -10.78 -8.16
N MET A 50 -5.41 -10.89 -6.83
CA MET A 50 -4.13 -11.29 -6.24
C MET A 50 -3.79 -12.75 -6.53
N ALA A 51 -4.78 -13.65 -6.48
CA ALA A 51 -4.61 -15.07 -6.78
C ALA A 51 -4.22 -15.29 -8.25
N ASP A 52 -4.93 -14.65 -9.19
CA ASP A 52 -4.62 -14.67 -10.62
C ASP A 52 -3.18 -14.20 -10.88
N TYR A 53 -2.77 -13.11 -10.20
CA TYR A 53 -1.40 -12.59 -10.31
C TYR A 53 -0.35 -13.55 -9.72
N ALA A 54 -0.64 -14.17 -8.58
CA ALA A 54 0.26 -15.13 -7.95
C ALA A 54 0.47 -16.38 -8.83
N ARG A 55 -0.62 -16.94 -9.38
CA ARG A 55 -0.56 -18.12 -10.25
C ARG A 55 0.05 -17.79 -11.61
N GLY A 56 -0.54 -16.85 -12.35
CA GLY A 56 -0.16 -16.59 -13.74
C GLY A 56 1.15 -15.83 -13.89
N ALA A 57 1.26 -14.66 -13.27
CA ALA A 57 2.41 -13.76 -13.50
C ALA A 57 3.60 -14.04 -12.58
N ARG A 58 3.39 -14.74 -11.46
CA ARG A 58 4.45 -15.09 -10.51
C ARG A 58 4.82 -16.57 -10.50
N GLY A 59 4.05 -17.44 -11.17
CA GLY A 59 4.32 -18.86 -11.26
C GLY A 59 4.29 -19.57 -9.89
N TYR A 60 3.50 -19.05 -8.94
CA TYR A 60 3.39 -19.69 -7.64
C TYR A 60 2.45 -20.90 -7.74
N HIS A 61 2.96 -22.10 -7.43
CA HIS A 61 2.20 -23.35 -7.46
C HIS A 61 1.96 -23.98 -6.08
N GLY A 62 2.40 -23.32 -4.99
CA GLY A 62 2.19 -23.81 -3.62
C GLY A 62 0.76 -23.64 -3.10
N PRO A 63 0.51 -24.02 -1.83
CA PRO A 63 -0.80 -23.91 -1.19
C PRO A 63 -1.30 -22.46 -1.15
N LEU A 64 -2.51 -22.22 -1.67
CA LEU A 64 -3.12 -20.90 -1.75
C LEU A 64 -4.59 -20.98 -1.32
N SER A 65 -4.97 -20.12 -0.37
CA SER A 65 -6.36 -19.92 0.03
C SER A 65 -6.78 -18.47 -0.24
N VAL A 66 -8.03 -18.29 -0.65
CA VAL A 66 -8.56 -16.99 -1.06
C VAL A 66 -9.85 -16.72 -0.29
N GLU A 67 -9.93 -15.53 0.32
CA GLU A 67 -11.10 -15.03 1.04
C GLU A 67 -11.60 -13.77 0.32
N THR A 68 -12.85 -13.83 -0.15
CA THR A 68 -13.42 -12.86 -1.10
C THR A 68 -14.68 -12.15 -0.61
N THR A 69 -15.14 -12.44 0.60
CA THR A 69 -16.42 -11.95 1.11
C THR A 69 -16.28 -10.74 2.01
N SER A 70 -15.09 -10.55 2.60
CA SER A 70 -14.82 -9.44 3.51
C SER A 70 -15.01 -8.06 2.88
N ARG A 71 -15.69 -7.17 3.60
CA ARG A 71 -15.95 -5.77 3.22
C ARG A 71 -15.15 -4.78 4.05
N SER A 72 -14.41 -5.26 5.05
CA SER A 72 -13.62 -4.44 5.96
C SER A 72 -12.34 -5.16 6.39
N THR A 73 -11.37 -4.42 6.94
CA THR A 73 -10.16 -5.05 7.52
C THR A 73 -10.49 -5.90 8.75
N TRP A 74 -11.58 -5.60 9.45
CA TRP A 74 -12.06 -6.43 10.56
C TRP A 74 -12.56 -7.78 10.05
N GLU A 75 -13.42 -7.78 9.03
CA GLU A 75 -13.93 -8.98 8.38
C GLU A 75 -12.82 -9.79 7.71
N ASN A 76 -11.84 -9.13 7.06
CA ASN A 76 -10.67 -9.82 6.50
C ASN A 76 -10.02 -10.73 7.55
N ILE A 77 -9.86 -10.24 8.78
CA ILE A 77 -9.25 -11.01 9.87
C ILE A 77 -10.21 -12.07 10.38
N SER A 78 -11.48 -11.74 10.59
CA SER A 78 -12.50 -12.70 11.04
C SER A 78 -12.60 -13.91 10.11
N ASN A 79 -12.62 -13.66 8.79
CA ASN A 79 -12.85 -14.70 7.80
C ASN A 79 -11.62 -15.58 7.54
N VAL A 80 -10.40 -15.08 7.77
CA VAL A 80 -9.19 -15.90 7.62
C VAL A 80 -8.84 -16.69 8.88
N ILE A 81 -9.38 -16.35 10.05
CA ILE A 81 -9.06 -17.07 11.31
C ILE A 81 -9.16 -18.60 11.17
N PRO A 82 -10.22 -19.18 10.58
CA PRO A 82 -10.30 -20.64 10.39
C PRO A 82 -9.17 -21.23 9.52
N LEU A 83 -8.57 -20.41 8.64
CA LEU A 83 -7.47 -20.82 7.75
C LEU A 83 -6.09 -20.74 8.42
N LEU A 84 -6.02 -20.21 9.64
CA LEU A 84 -4.78 -19.97 10.39
C LEU A 84 -4.62 -20.91 11.59
N GLU A 85 -5.61 -21.74 11.91
CA GLU A 85 -5.63 -22.51 13.16
C GLU A 85 -4.50 -23.53 13.26
N ASP A 86 -4.15 -24.13 12.12
CA ASP A 86 -3.07 -25.09 11.93
C ASP A 86 -1.68 -24.43 11.81
N ALA A 87 -1.61 -23.10 11.71
CA ALA A 87 -0.34 -22.41 11.50
C ALA A 87 0.44 -22.23 12.81
N ASP A 88 1.68 -22.71 12.85
CA ASP A 88 2.63 -22.47 13.94
C ASP A 88 3.18 -21.04 13.93
N ARG A 89 3.30 -20.45 12.73
CA ARG A 89 3.86 -19.12 12.51
C ARG A 89 3.02 -18.34 11.52
N ILE A 90 2.57 -17.16 11.93
CA ILE A 90 1.69 -16.30 11.12
C ILE A 90 2.43 -15.03 10.73
N LYS A 91 2.42 -14.70 9.44
CA LYS A 91 2.99 -13.47 8.88
C LYS A 91 1.88 -12.65 8.22
N ILE A 92 1.67 -11.42 8.69
CA ILE A 92 0.69 -10.50 8.09
C ILE A 92 1.41 -9.51 7.18
N VAL A 93 1.16 -9.65 5.87
CA VAL A 93 1.75 -8.86 4.79
C VAL A 93 0.79 -7.80 4.29
N SER A 94 1.11 -6.53 4.52
CA SER A 94 0.38 -5.38 3.98
C SER A 94 1.22 -4.09 4.07
N ASP A 95 0.67 -2.95 3.64
CA ASP A 95 1.27 -1.64 3.97
C ASP A 95 1.28 -1.44 5.49
N SER A 96 2.24 -0.66 6.00
CA SER A 96 2.56 -0.61 7.44
C SER A 96 1.35 -0.30 8.33
N LEU A 97 0.53 0.68 7.97
CA LEU A 97 -0.65 1.04 8.76
C LEU A 97 -1.72 -0.07 8.73
N HIS A 98 -1.97 -0.68 7.57
CA HIS A 98 -2.91 -1.81 7.49
C HIS A 98 -2.39 -3.06 8.20
N ALA A 99 -1.08 -3.34 8.14
CA ALA A 99 -0.47 -4.48 8.79
C ALA A 99 -0.59 -4.36 10.33
N GLU A 100 -0.28 -3.19 10.90
CA GLU A 100 -0.48 -2.98 12.35
C GLU A 100 -1.95 -3.06 12.75
N ARG A 101 -2.86 -2.50 11.93
CA ARG A 101 -4.31 -2.60 12.19
C ARG A 101 -4.80 -4.05 12.16
N ALA A 102 -4.36 -4.83 11.18
CA ALA A 102 -4.67 -6.25 11.05
C ALA A 102 -4.16 -7.07 12.24
N ARG A 103 -2.91 -6.83 12.70
CA ARG A 103 -2.38 -7.46 13.92
C ARG A 103 -3.21 -7.11 15.15
N GLY A 104 -3.57 -5.83 15.30
CA GLY A 104 -4.42 -5.38 16.40
C GLY A 104 -5.80 -6.04 16.40
N TYR A 105 -6.38 -6.29 15.22
CA TYR A 105 -7.63 -7.03 15.11
C TYR A 105 -7.47 -8.52 15.41
N LEU A 106 -6.39 -9.16 14.95
CA LEU A 106 -6.11 -10.55 15.32
C LEU A 106 -5.95 -10.70 16.83
N TRP A 107 -5.21 -9.79 17.47
CA TRP A 107 -5.08 -9.75 18.94
C TRP A 107 -6.41 -9.62 19.68
N ARG A 108 -7.38 -8.88 19.11
CA ARG A 108 -8.71 -8.72 19.72
C ARG A 108 -9.62 -9.93 19.50
N GLN A 109 -9.49 -10.61 18.37
CA GLN A 109 -10.40 -11.69 17.97
C GLN A 109 -9.88 -13.07 18.42
N ARG A 110 -8.58 -13.33 18.31
CA ARG A 110 -7.90 -14.60 18.62
C ARG A 110 -6.49 -14.34 19.18
N PRO A 111 -6.38 -13.97 20.47
CA PRO A 111 -5.08 -13.74 21.13
C PRO A 111 -4.12 -14.93 21.02
N ASP A 112 -4.66 -16.15 21.01
CA ASP A 112 -3.91 -17.41 20.86
C ASP A 112 -3.22 -17.53 19.51
N LEU A 113 -3.87 -17.11 18.42
CA LEU A 113 -3.26 -17.02 17.08
C LEU A 113 -2.35 -15.81 16.98
N ALA A 114 -2.71 -14.69 17.61
CA ALA A 114 -1.89 -13.49 17.62
C ALA A 114 -0.53 -13.71 18.30
N ALA A 115 -0.46 -14.59 19.30
CA ALA A 115 0.80 -15.00 19.93
C ALA A 115 1.76 -15.70 18.95
N ARG A 116 1.25 -16.25 17.84
CA ARG A 116 2.03 -16.91 16.77
C ARG A 116 2.48 -15.94 15.67
N LEU A 117 2.17 -14.64 15.82
CA LEU A 117 2.63 -13.62 14.88
C LEU A 117 4.15 -13.51 14.93
N VAL A 118 4.78 -13.78 13.79
CA VAL A 118 6.20 -13.55 13.60
C VAL A 118 6.43 -12.38 12.67
N ARG A 119 7.63 -11.80 12.70
CA ARG A 119 8.01 -10.80 11.70
C ARG A 119 7.94 -11.43 10.31
N GLY A 120 7.04 -10.91 9.47
CA GLY A 120 7.00 -11.23 8.05
C GLY A 120 8.17 -10.60 7.30
N GLY A 121 8.38 -11.00 6.04
CA GLY A 121 9.31 -10.35 5.11
C GLY A 121 8.95 -8.89 4.79
N ASP A 122 7.91 -8.36 5.42
CA ASP A 122 7.54 -6.94 5.49
C ASP A 122 8.53 -6.11 6.32
N HIS A 123 9.49 -6.75 7.00
CA HIS A 123 10.52 -6.08 7.78
C HIS A 123 11.61 -5.41 6.92
N ARG A 124 11.19 -4.60 5.95
CA ARG A 124 11.88 -3.37 5.57
C ARG A 124 10.97 -2.19 5.93
N PHE A 125 10.84 -1.96 7.24
CA PHE A 125 10.36 -0.68 7.78
C PHE A 125 11.22 0.44 7.16
N GLY A 126 10.69 1.17 6.17
CA GLY A 126 11.38 2.31 5.58
C GLY A 126 11.22 2.50 4.07
N GLU A 127 11.03 1.44 3.27
CA GLU A 127 11.06 1.58 1.80
C GLU A 127 9.85 2.37 1.25
N HIS A 128 8.69 2.30 1.89
CA HIS A 128 7.50 3.08 1.49
C HIS A 128 7.16 4.25 2.44
N SER A 129 7.94 4.45 3.50
CA SER A 129 7.88 5.68 4.31
C SER A 129 8.54 6.87 3.62
N LEU A 130 9.32 6.66 2.55
CA LEU A 130 10.07 7.71 1.85
C LEU A 130 9.25 8.53 0.84
N LEU A 131 8.05 8.10 0.46
CA LEU A 131 7.20 8.90 -0.44
C LEU A 131 6.80 10.25 0.20
N LYS A 132 6.53 10.24 1.51
CA LYS A 132 6.20 11.46 2.28
C LYS A 132 7.36 12.47 2.35
N PRO A 133 8.60 12.10 2.76
CA PRO A 133 9.72 13.04 2.75
C PRO A 133 10.14 13.47 1.34
N ALA A 134 10.06 12.59 0.32
CA ALA A 134 10.36 12.98 -1.06
C ALA A 134 9.37 14.02 -1.60
N LEU A 135 8.05 13.82 -1.39
CA LEU A 135 7.02 14.82 -1.71
C LEU A 135 7.19 16.10 -0.90
N ALA A 136 7.52 16.01 0.39
CA ALA A 136 7.78 17.18 1.23
C ALA A 136 9.01 17.98 0.76
N LEU A 137 10.08 17.31 0.30
CA LEU A 137 11.27 17.96 -0.23
C LEU A 137 11.00 18.65 -1.58
N LEU A 138 10.22 18.01 -2.47
CA LEU A 138 9.77 18.61 -3.73
C LEU A 138 8.83 19.81 -3.49
N GLY A 139 7.92 19.71 -2.51
CA GLY A 139 7.05 20.82 -2.10
C GLY A 139 7.83 22.03 -1.58
N ARG A 140 8.85 21.81 -0.73
CA ARG A 140 9.73 22.89 -0.23
C ARG A 140 10.52 23.58 -1.35
N ARG A 141 10.99 22.83 -2.36
CA ARG A 141 11.70 23.40 -3.52
C ARG A 141 10.78 24.29 -4.38
N ARG A 142 9.50 23.92 -4.53
CA ARG A 142 8.52 24.70 -5.31
C ARG A 142 8.15 26.02 -4.61
N LEU A 143 7.99 26.02 -3.28
CA LEU A 143 7.73 27.23 -2.49
C LEU A 143 8.94 28.19 -2.46
N ARG A 144 10.18 27.68 -2.38
CA ARG A 144 11.39 28.52 -2.49
C ARG A 144 11.47 29.22 -3.84
N ARG A 145 11.12 28.55 -4.94
CA ARG A 145 11.11 29.16 -6.29
C ARG A 145 10.03 30.24 -6.44
N GLN A 146 8.86 30.06 -5.80
CA GLN A 146 7.82 31.10 -5.79
C GLN A 146 8.21 32.32 -4.96
N LYS A 147 8.85 32.14 -3.78
CA LYS A 147 9.37 33.27 -2.99
C LYS A 147 10.45 34.06 -3.71
N LEU A 148 11.37 33.39 -4.42
CA LEU A 148 12.40 34.09 -5.22
C LEU A 148 11.83 34.87 -6.41
N ARG A 149 10.69 34.44 -6.97
CA ARG A 149 9.97 35.19 -8.01
C ARG A 149 9.12 36.34 -7.46
N ALA A 150 8.65 36.22 -6.22
CA ALA A 150 7.88 37.28 -5.55
C ALA A 150 8.77 38.38 -4.94
N VAL A 151 10.08 38.14 -4.80
CA VAL A 151 11.08 39.12 -4.29
C VAL A 151 11.88 39.74 -5.45
N SER A 152 11.21 40.09 -6.55
CA SER A 152 11.70 41.14 -7.44
C SER A 152 10.85 42.40 -7.20
N PRO A 153 11.30 43.33 -6.34
CA PRO A 153 10.81 44.70 -6.35
C PRO A 153 11.31 45.40 -7.62
N GLY A 154 10.50 46.32 -8.14
CA GLY A 154 10.55 46.79 -9.52
C GLY A 154 11.77 47.64 -9.90
N ASN A 155 11.85 47.97 -11.19
CA ASN A 155 12.69 49.06 -11.66
C ASN A 155 11.79 50.20 -12.18
N PRO A 156 11.76 51.37 -11.52
CA PRO A 156 11.12 52.57 -12.03
C PRO A 156 12.14 53.37 -12.82
N SER A 157 12.06 53.40 -14.15
CA SER A 157 12.67 54.48 -14.93
C SER A 157 12.17 54.51 -16.36
N ALA A 158 11.39 55.54 -16.69
CA ALA A 158 11.33 56.11 -18.03
C ALA A 158 10.85 57.56 -17.93
N ALA A 159 11.68 58.41 -17.33
CA ALA A 159 11.67 59.83 -17.63
C ALA A 159 12.77 60.09 -18.66
N ARG A 160 12.39 60.46 -19.88
CA ARG A 160 12.84 61.66 -20.63
C ARG A 160 12.76 61.51 -22.16
N SER A 161 12.37 62.63 -22.74
CA SER A 161 12.70 63.19 -24.06
C SER A 161 12.16 62.52 -25.33
N THR A 162 11.09 63.11 -25.87
CA THR A 162 10.86 63.19 -27.32
C THR A 162 10.73 64.67 -27.72
N GLY A 163 11.85 65.23 -28.17
CA GLY A 163 11.92 66.27 -29.20
C GLY A 163 13.10 65.87 -30.10
N PRO A 164 13.02 66.02 -31.43
CA PRO A 164 13.12 67.37 -31.99
C PRO A 164 12.35 67.67 -33.30
N ALA A 165 12.26 68.97 -33.57
CA ALA A 165 12.34 69.68 -34.85
C ALA A 165 11.41 69.31 -36.02
N ARG A 166 10.45 70.21 -36.31
CA ARG A 166 10.57 71.20 -37.40
C ARG A 166 9.54 72.32 -37.21
#